data_AF-A0A3M1NNE6-F1
#
_entry.id   AF-A0A3M1NNE6-F1
#
_cell.length_a   1.000
_cell.length_b   1.000
_cell.length_c   1.000
_cell.angle_alpha   90.00
_cell.angle_beta   90.00
_cell.angle_gamma   90.00
#
_symmetry.space_group_name_H-M   'P 1'
#
loop_
_entity.id
_entity.type
_entity.pdbx_description
1 polymer ?
#
loop_
_entity_poly.entity_id
_entity_poly.type
_entity_poly.pdbx_seq_one_letter_code
_entity_poly.pdbx_strand_id
1 'polypeptide(L)'
;PIRCEDCHNMTAWRPANFSGHDNYFPIYSGAHGGKWDTCMDCHTSPGSFQVFSCFEGCHEHNKNRMDDKHREVSGYVYESNACYSCHPSGGE
;
A
#
# COMPACT_ATOMS: atom_id res chain seq x y z
N PRO A 1 14.60 -4.41 -17.82
CA PRO A 1 15.58 -3.68 -16.97
C PRO A 1 15.05 -2.27 -16.66
N ILE A 2 15.03 -1.87 -15.39
CA ILE A 2 14.70 -0.49 -14.99
C ILE A 2 15.93 0.40 -15.18
N ARG A 3 15.75 1.61 -15.71
CA ARG A 3 16.82 2.59 -15.94
C ARG A 3 16.76 3.70 -14.91
N CYS A 4 17.87 4.41 -14.72
CA CYS A 4 17.98 5.49 -13.74
C CYS A 4 16.91 6.57 -13.99
N GLU A 5 16.69 6.92 -15.25
CA GLU A 5 15.73 7.92 -15.72
C GLU A 5 14.26 7.50 -15.59
N ASP A 6 13.98 6.21 -15.32
CA ASP A 6 12.61 5.75 -15.10
C ASP A 6 12.09 6.17 -13.71
N CYS A 7 13.00 6.50 -12.78
CA CYS A 7 12.68 6.93 -11.41
C CYS A 7 13.27 8.29 -11.03
N HIS A 8 14.41 8.68 -11.59
CA HIS A 8 15.11 9.92 -11.24
C HIS A 8 15.11 10.91 -12.40
N ASN A 9 15.10 12.21 -12.09
CA ASN A 9 15.28 13.26 -13.10
C ASN A 9 16.56 14.07 -12.84
N MET A 10 17.03 14.80 -13.85
CA MET A 10 18.27 15.59 -13.75
C MET A 10 18.18 16.79 -12.81
N THR A 11 16.96 17.25 -12.49
CA THR A 11 16.72 18.40 -11.61
C THR A 11 16.63 18.03 -10.13
N ALA A 12 16.29 16.78 -9.81
CA ALA A 12 16.13 16.27 -8.46
C ALA A 12 16.30 14.74 -8.45
N TRP A 13 17.25 14.27 -7.64
CA TRP A 13 17.45 12.84 -7.42
C TRP A 13 16.47 12.26 -6.39
N ARG A 14 15.92 13.11 -5.50
CA ARG A 14 14.92 12.73 -4.50
C ARG A 14 13.80 13.77 -4.39
N PRO A 15 12.54 13.34 -4.15
CA PRO A 15 12.09 11.95 -4.16
C PRO A 15 12.13 11.37 -5.59
N ALA A 16 12.35 10.06 -5.70
CA ALA A 16 12.22 9.36 -6.97
C ALA A 16 10.73 9.21 -7.32
N ASN A 17 10.41 9.16 -8.61
CA ASN A 17 9.09 8.84 -9.09
C ASN A 17 8.88 7.32 -9.10
N PHE A 18 7.78 6.86 -8.53
CA PHE A 18 7.38 5.46 -8.53
C PHE A 18 6.04 5.27 -9.26
N SER A 19 5.83 5.94 -10.39
CA SER A 19 4.56 5.91 -11.14
C SER A 19 4.11 4.52 -11.57
N GLY A 20 5.02 3.52 -11.63
CA GLY A 20 4.66 2.13 -11.85
C GLY A 20 4.03 1.42 -10.64
N HIS A 21 4.05 2.04 -9.46
CA HIS A 21 3.52 1.47 -8.22
C HIS A 21 2.01 1.23 -8.31
N ASP A 22 1.27 2.08 -9.02
CA ASP A 22 -0.17 1.94 -9.19
C ASP A 22 -0.58 0.65 -9.91
N ASN A 23 0.35 -0.03 -10.59
CA ASN A 23 0.12 -1.37 -11.14
C ASN A 23 0.02 -2.47 -10.06
N TYR A 24 0.53 -2.20 -8.86
CA TYR A 24 0.47 -3.10 -7.70
C TYR A 24 -0.56 -2.60 -6.70
N PHE A 25 -0.43 -1.36 -6.25
CA PHE A 25 -1.38 -0.73 -5.35
C PHE A 25 -1.43 0.77 -5.64
N PRO A 26 -2.63 1.37 -5.84
CA PRO A 26 -2.79 2.72 -6.39
C PRO A 26 -2.51 3.80 -5.33
N ILE A 27 -1.23 4.09 -5.08
CA ILE A 27 -0.76 5.10 -4.12
C ILE A 27 -0.73 6.52 -4.69
N TYR A 28 -0.86 6.68 -6.01
CA TYR A 28 -0.97 7.98 -6.66
C TYR A 28 -2.41 8.25 -7.14
N SER A 29 -3.06 7.28 -7.77
CA SER A 29 -4.42 7.46 -8.34
C SER A 29 -5.57 6.98 -7.44
N GLY A 30 -5.30 6.23 -6.38
CA GLY A 30 -6.31 5.57 -5.54
C GLY A 30 -6.63 6.30 -4.24
N ALA A 31 -7.36 5.62 -3.35
CA ALA A 31 -7.77 6.17 -2.04
C ALA A 31 -6.58 6.57 -1.14
N HIS A 32 -5.39 6.02 -1.42
CA HIS A 32 -4.15 6.29 -0.70
C HIS A 32 -3.30 7.40 -1.37
N GLY A 33 -3.80 8.02 -2.44
CA GLY A 33 -3.21 9.18 -3.10
C GLY A 33 -2.90 10.33 -2.13
N GLY A 34 -1.62 10.65 -1.97
CA GLY A 34 -1.16 11.75 -1.10
C GLY A 34 -1.38 11.50 0.40
N LYS A 35 -1.48 10.23 0.82
CA LYS A 35 -1.62 9.83 2.23
C LYS A 35 -0.33 9.31 2.88
N TRP A 36 0.72 9.17 2.09
CA TRP A 36 2.01 8.63 2.50
C TRP A 36 3.10 9.67 2.24
N ASP A 37 4.11 9.68 3.10
CA ASP A 37 5.30 10.52 3.00
C ASP A 37 6.54 9.66 2.65
N THR A 38 6.60 8.44 3.18
CA THR A 38 7.73 7.53 2.96
C THR A 38 7.27 6.13 2.57
N CYS A 39 8.12 5.38 1.86
CA CYS A 39 7.83 3.98 1.53
C CYS A 39 7.59 3.12 2.79
N MET A 40 8.21 3.49 3.91
CA MET A 40 8.14 2.75 5.17
C MET A 40 6.81 2.96 5.91
N ASP A 41 6.00 3.93 5.48
CA ASP A 41 4.67 4.16 6.04
C ASP A 41 3.76 2.95 5.79
N CYS A 42 4.00 2.22 4.69
CA CYS A 42 3.32 0.97 4.37
C CYS A 42 4.26 -0.24 4.42
N HIS A 43 5.49 -0.12 3.92
CA HIS A 43 6.45 -1.22 3.84
C HIS A 43 7.26 -1.34 5.12
N THR A 44 6.87 -2.26 6.00
CA THR A 44 7.37 -2.31 7.38
C THR A 44 8.72 -3.00 7.53
N SER A 45 9.27 -3.61 6.48
CA SER A 45 10.55 -4.31 6.53
C SER A 45 11.67 -3.52 5.85
N PRO A 46 12.72 -3.10 6.59
CA PRO A 46 13.89 -2.48 5.99
C PRO A 46 14.54 -3.40 4.94
N GLY A 47 14.70 -2.91 3.72
CA GLY A 47 15.32 -3.66 2.63
C GLY A 47 14.38 -4.60 1.87
N SER A 48 13.08 -4.65 2.19
CA SER A 48 12.09 -5.39 1.41
C SER A 48 10.78 -4.62 1.28
N PHE A 49 10.43 -4.25 0.05
CA PHE A 49 9.14 -3.62 -0.28
C PHE A 49 8.03 -4.66 -0.53
N GLN A 50 8.28 -5.95 -0.29
CA GLN A 50 7.25 -6.99 -0.39
C GLN A 50 6.50 -7.19 0.94
N VAL A 51 7.10 -6.75 2.05
CA VAL A 51 6.47 -6.82 3.37
C VAL A 51 5.80 -5.48 3.62
N PHE A 52 4.48 -5.49 3.80
CA PHE A 52 3.68 -4.29 4.03
C PHE A 52 2.62 -4.53 5.10
N SER A 53 2.11 -3.45 5.68
CA SER A 53 0.97 -3.47 6.60
C SER A 53 -0.12 -2.50 6.17
N CYS A 54 -1.38 -2.94 6.23
CA CYS A 54 -2.54 -2.07 6.11
C CYS A 54 -2.96 -1.45 7.45
N PHE A 55 -2.31 -1.85 8.55
CA PHE A 55 -2.78 -1.57 9.91
C PHE A 55 -1.96 -0.47 10.61
N GLU A 56 -0.73 -0.24 10.15
CA GLU A 56 0.21 0.67 10.80
C GLU A 56 0.12 2.08 10.18
N GLY A 57 0.18 3.12 11.01
CA GLY A 57 0.51 4.48 10.60
C GLY A 57 -0.58 5.38 9.99
N CYS A 58 -1.63 4.85 9.35
CA CYS A 58 -2.58 5.69 8.60
C CYS A 58 -4.04 5.65 9.10
N HIS A 59 -4.68 4.48 9.10
CA HIS A 59 -6.06 4.34 9.57
C HIS A 59 -6.27 3.02 10.31
N GLU A 60 -7.19 3.05 11.27
CA GLU A 60 -7.46 1.89 12.10
C GLU A 60 -8.46 0.97 11.40
N HIS A 61 -7.98 -0.08 10.75
CA HIS A 61 -8.79 -1.24 10.37
C HIS A 61 -9.20 -2.05 11.60
N ASN A 62 -9.75 -1.43 12.65
CA ASN A 62 -9.99 -2.12 13.92
C ASN A 62 -10.59 -3.53 13.73
N LYS A 63 -9.88 -4.56 14.22
CA LYS A 63 -10.22 -5.96 13.94
C LYS A 63 -11.69 -6.28 14.22
N ASN A 64 -12.22 -5.86 15.36
CA ASN A 64 -13.61 -6.14 15.72
C ASN A 64 -14.60 -5.50 14.73
N ARG A 65 -14.32 -4.28 14.28
CA ARG A 65 -15.15 -3.61 13.28
C ARG A 65 -15.06 -4.31 11.92
N MET A 66 -13.87 -4.73 11.51
CA MET A 66 -13.69 -5.45 10.25
C MET A 66 -14.34 -6.83 10.30
N ASP A 67 -14.19 -7.56 11.40
CA ASP A 67 -14.86 -8.84 11.63
C ASP A 67 -16.39 -8.67 11.52
N ASP A 68 -16.94 -7.60 12.09
CA ASP A 68 -18.37 -7.29 12.00
C ASP A 68 -18.83 -6.96 10.57
N LYS A 69 -18.02 -6.23 9.81
CA LYS A 69 -18.29 -5.90 8.40
C LYS A 69 -18.18 -7.10 7.47
N HIS A 70 -17.32 -8.06 7.80
CA HIS A 70 -17.00 -9.21 6.96
C HIS A 70 -17.66 -10.52 7.44
N ARG A 71 -18.66 -10.46 8.33
CA ARG A 71 -19.36 -11.65 8.88
C ARG A 71 -19.88 -12.62 7.82
N GLU A 72 -20.27 -12.11 6.66
CA GLU A 72 -20.83 -12.89 5.56
C GLU A 72 -19.81 -13.16 4.45
N VAL A 73 -18.56 -12.72 4.62
CA VAL A 73 -17.49 -12.89 3.64
C VAL A 73 -16.72 -14.18 3.96
N SER A 74 -17.01 -15.24 3.20
CA SER A 74 -16.29 -16.50 3.32
C SER A 74 -14.80 -16.32 3.03
N GLY A 75 -13.95 -16.86 3.90
CA GLY A 75 -12.49 -16.78 3.74
C GLY A 75 -11.89 -15.44 4.15
N TYR A 76 -12.65 -14.56 4.81
CA TYR A 76 -12.10 -13.37 5.44
C TYR A 76 -11.03 -13.74 6.47
N VAL A 77 -9.89 -13.08 6.37
CA VAL A 77 -8.76 -13.18 7.30
C VAL A 77 -8.28 -11.76 7.57
N TYR A 78 -8.16 -11.40 8.86
CA TYR A 78 -7.67 -10.10 9.28
C TYR A 78 -6.14 -10.03 9.18
N GLU A 79 -5.61 -9.98 7.96
CA GLU A 79 -4.18 -9.97 7.64
C GLU A 79 -3.92 -9.14 6.37
N SER A 80 -2.85 -8.35 6.33
CA SER A 80 -2.59 -7.38 5.24
C SER A 80 -2.59 -8.01 3.85
N ASN A 81 -1.99 -9.19 3.69
CA ASN A 81 -1.98 -9.90 2.41
C ASN A 81 -3.38 -10.39 1.99
N ALA A 82 -4.21 -10.80 2.95
CA ALA A 82 -5.59 -11.19 2.69
C ALA A 82 -6.45 -9.97 2.34
N CYS A 83 -6.29 -8.87 3.10
CA CYS A 83 -6.92 -7.60 2.79
C CYS A 83 -6.57 -7.15 1.36
N TYR A 84 -5.29 -7.13 0.99
CA TYR A 84 -4.84 -6.77 -0.35
C TYR A 84 -5.39 -7.69 -1.45
N SER A 85 -5.55 -8.99 -1.16
CA SER A 85 -6.08 -9.95 -2.13
C SER A 85 -7.54 -9.66 -2.51
N CYS A 86 -8.35 -9.19 -1.56
CA CYS A 86 -9.74 -8.79 -1.81
C CYS A 86 -9.88 -7.31 -2.21
N HIS A 87 -9.03 -6.44 -1.66
CA HIS A 87 -9.03 -4.99 -1.84
C HIS A 87 -7.72 -4.50 -2.48
N PRO A 88 -7.42 -4.86 -3.75
CA PRO A 88 -6.16 -4.53 -4.41
C PRO A 88 -5.97 -3.02 -4.64
N SER A 89 -7.04 -2.23 -4.55
CA SER A 89 -7.01 -0.77 -4.64
C SER A 89 -7.03 -0.06 -3.29
N GLY A 90 -7.12 -0.80 -2.18
CA GLY A 90 -7.27 -0.24 -0.84
C GLY A 90 -8.59 0.49 -0.61
N GLY A 91 -9.62 0.23 -1.42
CA GLY A 91 -10.97 0.72 -1.18
C GLY A 91 -11.74 -0.22 -0.26
N GLU A 92 -12.51 0.35 0.67
CA GLU A 92 -13.54 -0.34 1.46
C GLU A 92 -14.74 -0.76 0.60
#